data_AF-A0A956KRQ5-F1
#
_entry.id   AF-A0A956KRQ5-F1
#
_cell.length_a   1.000
_cell.length_b   1.000
_cell.length_c   1.000
_cell.angle_alpha   90.00
_cell.angle_beta   90.00
_cell.angle_gamma   90.00
#
_symmetry.space_group_name_H-M   'P 1'
#
loop_
_entity.id
_entity.type
_entity.pdbx_description
1 polymer ?
#
loop_
_entity_poly.entity_id
_entity_poly.type
_entity_poly.pdbx_seq_one_letter_code
_entity_poly.pdbx_strand_id
1 'polypeptide(L)'
;MAEGELCGGDLARLEQHVTNLEAQLSTNLEGKVDVYLWRSSLSELGDYCANDWGCYHRETRTIYASEGSLGHELVHALAIPLGDPSPMWSEGIAEALDMRRSFHGPVPPSDNFFRGTEEVSYASAGHFVRWVWDRHGSQAVRDLLTAPEDPELAFESIT
;
A
#
# COMPACT_ATOMS: atom_id res chain seq x y z
N MET A 1 27.34 -0.81 3.52
CA MET A 1 26.63 0.30 2.84
C MET A 1 26.78 1.51 3.74
N ALA A 2 27.02 2.71 3.19
CA ALA A 2 27.30 3.88 4.01
C ALA A 2 26.03 4.32 4.76
N GLU A 3 26.13 4.46 6.08
CA GLU A 3 25.09 4.98 6.97
C GLU A 3 24.94 6.48 6.74
N GLY A 4 24.06 6.89 5.82
CA GLY A 4 23.66 8.31 5.73
C GLY A 4 22.59 8.58 6.79
N GLU A 5 22.72 9.60 7.64
CA GLU A 5 21.63 10.02 8.53
C GLU A 5 20.37 10.40 7.72
N LEU A 6 19.18 10.14 8.27
CA LEU A 6 17.95 10.70 7.71
C LEU A 6 18.10 12.23 7.70
N CYS A 7 17.95 12.84 6.53
CA CYS A 7 18.11 14.28 6.38
C CYS A 7 16.78 14.92 5.96
N GLY A 8 16.69 16.25 6.00
CA GLY A 8 15.47 16.97 5.61
C GLY A 8 14.99 16.64 4.18
N GLY A 9 15.87 16.17 3.30
CA GLY A 9 15.51 15.70 1.95
C GLY A 9 14.65 14.44 1.94
N ASP A 10 14.82 13.54 2.92
CA ASP A 10 14.04 12.30 3.01
C ASP A 10 12.60 12.61 3.41
N LEU A 11 12.40 13.51 4.37
CA LEU A 11 11.06 13.95 4.78
C LEU A 11 10.34 14.66 3.63
N ALA A 12 11.00 15.60 2.95
CA ALA A 12 10.40 16.29 1.81
C ALA A 12 10.00 15.33 0.68
N ARG A 13 10.77 14.26 0.45
CA ARG A 13 10.43 13.21 -0.52
C ARG A 13 9.17 12.45 -0.10
N LEU A 14 9.03 12.11 1.19
CA LEU A 14 7.87 11.42 1.72
C LEU A 14 6.62 12.29 1.68
N GLU A 15 6.72 13.57 2.05
CA GLU A 15 5.62 14.54 1.94
C GLU A 15 5.18 14.70 0.47
N GLN A 16 6.13 14.82 -0.45
CA GLN A 16 5.80 14.87 -1.88
C GLN A 16 5.13 13.58 -2.37
N HIS A 17 5.54 12.43 -1.84
CA HIS A 17 4.90 11.15 -2.14
C HIS A 17 3.45 11.15 -1.66
N VAL A 18 3.19 11.55 -0.41
CA VAL A 18 1.83 11.70 0.14
C VAL A 18 0.99 12.64 -0.73
N THR A 19 1.49 13.83 -1.11
CA THR A 19 0.77 14.75 -2.00
C THR A 19 0.42 14.11 -3.34
N ASN A 20 1.32 13.30 -3.90
CA ASN A 20 1.05 12.59 -5.15
C ASN A 20 -0.04 11.53 -4.96
N LEU A 21 -0.01 10.78 -3.85
CA LEU A 21 -1.03 9.78 -3.52
C LEU A 21 -2.40 10.42 -3.29
N GLU A 22 -2.46 11.54 -2.55
CA GLU A 22 -3.69 12.32 -2.35
C GLU A 22 -4.32 12.74 -3.68
N ALA A 23 -3.51 13.25 -4.61
CA ALA A 23 -3.97 13.63 -5.94
C ALA A 23 -4.45 12.40 -6.76
N GLN A 24 -3.65 11.32 -6.76
CA GLN A 24 -3.94 10.10 -7.51
C GLN A 24 -5.21 9.41 -7.03
N LEU A 25 -5.37 9.27 -5.71
CA LEU A 25 -6.53 8.66 -5.06
C LEU A 25 -7.65 9.67 -4.80
N SER A 26 -7.50 10.93 -5.23
CA SER A 26 -8.39 12.07 -4.95
C SER A 26 -9.02 12.00 -3.55
N THR A 27 -8.13 11.87 -2.57
CA THR A 27 -8.38 11.79 -1.13
C THR A 27 -7.44 12.76 -0.41
N ASN A 28 -7.65 12.97 0.89
CA ASN A 28 -6.71 13.70 1.73
C ASN A 28 -6.46 12.91 3.00
N LEU A 29 -5.23 12.94 3.48
CA LEU A 29 -4.90 12.37 4.78
C LEU A 29 -5.50 13.25 5.88
N GLU A 30 -6.39 12.69 6.68
CA GLU A 30 -6.98 13.43 7.79
C GLU A 30 -5.97 13.54 8.95
N GLY A 31 -5.44 14.74 9.18
CA GLY A 31 -4.58 15.01 10.32
C GLY A 31 -3.17 14.44 10.16
N LYS A 32 -2.59 13.94 11.25
CA LYS A 32 -1.21 13.43 11.28
C LYS A 32 -1.20 11.90 11.28
N VAL A 33 -0.18 11.35 10.64
CA VAL A 33 0.23 9.95 10.76
C VAL A 33 1.59 9.94 11.44
N ASP A 34 1.68 9.21 12.55
CA ASP A 34 2.96 9.03 13.25
C ASP A 34 3.76 7.93 12.55
N VAL A 35 5.02 8.19 12.26
CA VAL A 35 5.92 7.25 11.56
C VAL A 35 7.06 6.86 12.48
N TYR A 36 7.16 5.57 12.78
CA TYR A 36 8.28 4.96 13.49
C TYR A 36 9.10 4.14 12.48
N LEU A 37 10.35 4.53 12.27
CA LEU A 37 11.19 4.04 11.19
C LEU A 37 12.41 3.27 11.72
N TRP A 38 12.55 2.02 11.30
CA TRP A 38 13.72 1.18 11.61
C TRP A 38 14.64 1.04 10.39
N ARG A 39 15.95 1.12 10.64
CA ARG A 39 16.96 1.09 9.57
C ARG A 39 17.63 -0.27 9.37
N SER A 40 17.73 -1.09 10.41
CA SER A 40 18.68 -2.23 10.37
C SER A 40 18.25 -3.48 11.12
N SER A 41 17.26 -3.44 12.02
CA SER A 41 16.75 -4.64 12.69
C SER A 41 15.24 -4.74 12.59
N LEU A 42 14.79 -5.68 11.77
CA LEU A 42 13.37 -6.03 11.63
C LEU A 42 12.83 -6.79 12.85
N SER A 43 13.73 -7.35 13.70
CA SER A 43 13.32 -8.14 14.86
C SER A 43 12.56 -7.34 15.91
N GLU A 44 12.78 -6.03 15.99
CA GLU A 44 12.03 -5.12 16.88
C GLU A 44 10.69 -4.70 16.28
N LEU A 45 10.52 -4.85 14.96
CA LEU A 45 9.27 -4.54 14.29
C LEU A 45 8.18 -5.56 14.64
N GLY A 46 8.57 -6.83 14.85
CA GLY A 46 7.66 -7.92 15.22
C GLY A 46 6.88 -7.69 16.52
N ASP A 47 7.32 -6.78 17.40
CA ASP A 47 6.57 -6.38 18.59
C ASP A 47 5.38 -5.44 18.26
N TYR A 48 5.40 -4.80 17.08
CA TYR A 48 4.41 -3.83 16.63
C TYR A 48 3.62 -4.28 15.41
N CYS A 49 4.22 -5.10 14.55
CA CYS A 49 3.63 -5.65 13.33
C CYS A 49 3.66 -7.17 13.36
N ALA A 50 2.67 -7.81 12.73
CA ALA A 50 2.65 -9.26 12.55
C ALA A 50 3.72 -9.77 11.56
N ASN A 51 4.48 -8.86 10.94
CA ASN A 51 5.51 -9.15 9.95
C ASN A 51 6.77 -8.30 10.20
N ASP A 52 7.84 -8.66 9.50
CA ASP A 52 9.15 -8.03 9.62
C ASP A 52 9.34 -6.81 8.69
N TRP A 53 8.32 -6.39 7.93
CA TRP A 53 8.47 -5.36 6.89
C TRP A 53 7.82 -4.04 7.28
N GLY A 54 6.57 -4.05 7.72
CA GLY A 54 5.83 -2.85 8.03
C GLY A 54 4.36 -3.13 8.33
N CYS A 55 3.72 -2.15 8.96
CA CYS A 55 2.27 -2.12 9.11
C CYS A 55 1.77 -0.70 9.40
N TYR A 56 0.58 -0.41 8.90
CA TYR A 56 -0.23 0.75 9.27
C TYR A 56 -1.38 0.34 10.21
N HIS A 57 -1.44 1.00 11.38
CA HIS A 57 -2.52 0.85 12.36
C HIS A 57 -3.54 1.97 12.18
N ARG A 58 -4.74 1.63 11.70
CA ARG A 58 -5.82 2.59 11.38
C ARG A 58 -6.31 3.34 12.62
N GLU A 59 -6.44 2.64 13.75
CA GLU A 59 -7.01 3.14 15.00
C GLU A 59 -6.16 4.25 15.61
N THR A 60 -4.83 4.09 15.55
CA THR A 60 -3.86 5.04 16.11
C THR A 60 -3.24 5.95 15.07
N ARG A 61 -3.52 5.72 13.77
CA ARG A 61 -2.90 6.41 12.63
C ARG A 61 -1.38 6.35 12.71
N THR A 62 -0.86 5.15 12.92
CA THR A 62 0.58 4.92 13.14
C THR A 62 1.13 3.97 12.12
N ILE A 63 2.26 4.34 11.52
CA ILE A 63 3.08 3.48 10.68
C ILE A 63 4.28 3.01 11.49
N TYR A 64 4.49 1.71 11.50
CA TYR A 64 5.75 1.10 11.89
C TYR A 64 6.34 0.46 10.63
N ALA A 65 7.53 0.90 10.20
CA ALA A 65 8.08 0.42 8.93
C ALA A 65 9.61 0.39 8.93
N SER A 66 10.15 -0.44 8.05
CA SER A 66 11.53 -0.28 7.58
C SER A 66 11.64 0.85 6.55
N GLU A 67 12.85 1.35 6.30
CA GLU A 67 13.08 2.34 5.24
C GLU A 67 12.60 1.86 3.86
N GLY A 68 12.71 0.56 3.58
CA GLY A 68 12.32 -0.03 2.29
C GLY A 68 10.82 -0.23 2.10
N SER A 69 10.03 -0.20 3.17
CA SER A 69 8.57 -0.44 3.16
C SER A 69 7.76 0.81 3.50
N LEU A 70 8.40 1.90 3.92
CA LEU A 70 7.67 3.12 4.31
C LEU A 70 6.76 3.67 3.19
N GLY A 71 7.17 3.57 1.92
CA GLY A 71 6.32 3.97 0.79
C GLY A 71 5.04 3.15 0.71
N HIS A 72 5.16 1.82 0.83
CA HIS A 72 4.03 0.88 0.91
C HIS A 72 3.07 1.23 2.04
N GLU A 73 3.57 1.44 3.26
CA GLU A 73 2.72 1.76 4.42
C GLU A 73 2.05 3.14 4.32
N LEU A 74 2.71 4.11 3.67
CA LEU A 74 2.08 5.40 3.39
C LEU A 74 0.87 5.26 2.47
N VAL A 75 0.92 4.35 1.48
CA VAL A 75 -0.25 4.08 0.64
C VAL A 75 -1.39 3.50 1.48
N HIS A 76 -1.12 2.55 2.38
CA HIS A 76 -2.15 2.04 3.29
C HIS A 76 -2.79 3.13 4.14
N ALA A 77 -1.99 4.08 4.65
CA ALA A 77 -2.50 5.19 5.44
C ALA A 77 -3.50 6.09 4.68
N LEU A 78 -3.41 6.17 3.35
CA LEU A 78 -4.35 6.92 2.51
C LEU A 78 -5.49 6.05 1.93
N ALA A 79 -5.20 4.80 1.58
CA ALA A 79 -6.13 3.92 0.89
C ALA A 79 -7.11 3.23 1.85
N ILE A 80 -6.63 2.70 2.98
CA ILE A 80 -7.47 1.96 3.93
C ILE A 80 -8.59 2.84 4.51
N PRO A 81 -8.39 4.13 4.84
CA PRO A 81 -9.49 4.97 5.31
C PRO A 81 -10.66 5.13 4.31
N LEU A 82 -10.46 4.86 3.02
CA LEU A 82 -11.51 4.92 2.01
C LEU A 82 -12.58 3.84 2.20
N GLY A 83 -12.22 2.69 2.80
CA GLY A 83 -13.10 1.53 2.89
C GLY A 83 -12.58 0.43 3.81
N ASP A 84 -12.85 -0.82 3.42
CA ASP A 84 -12.28 -2.04 4.00
C ASP A 84 -11.91 -3.00 2.86
N PRO A 85 -10.88 -2.64 2.06
CA PRO A 85 -10.55 -3.39 0.85
C PRO A 85 -10.14 -4.82 1.19
N SER A 86 -10.47 -5.76 0.29
CA SER A 86 -9.95 -7.12 0.40
C SER A 86 -8.42 -7.14 0.44
N PRO A 87 -7.77 -8.20 0.97
CA PRO A 87 -6.31 -8.28 1.01
C PRO A 87 -5.65 -8.07 -0.34
N MET A 88 -6.26 -8.58 -1.41
CA MET A 88 -5.77 -8.40 -2.78
C MET A 88 -5.73 -6.93 -3.20
N TRP A 89 -6.81 -6.19 -2.94
CA TRP A 89 -6.88 -4.77 -3.30
C TRP A 89 -6.04 -3.90 -2.37
N SER A 90 -6.01 -4.22 -1.07
CA SER A 90 -5.22 -3.51 -0.06
C SER A 90 -3.72 -3.60 -0.34
N GLU A 91 -3.16 -4.80 -0.48
CA GLU A 91 -1.74 -4.98 -0.77
C GLU A 91 -1.42 -4.59 -2.21
N GLY A 92 -2.34 -4.84 -3.13
CA GLY A 92 -2.18 -4.48 -4.54
C GLY A 92 -2.06 -2.98 -4.74
N ILE A 93 -2.88 -2.15 -4.07
CA ILE A 93 -2.73 -0.70 -4.20
C ILE A 93 -1.44 -0.19 -3.59
N ALA A 94 -1.05 -0.76 -2.44
CA ALA A 94 0.18 -0.39 -1.76
C ALA A 94 1.42 -0.67 -2.63
N GLU A 95 1.48 -1.84 -3.27
CA GLU A 95 2.55 -2.18 -4.22
C GLU A 95 2.48 -1.40 -5.55
N ALA A 96 1.28 -1.08 -6.03
CA ALA A 96 1.10 -0.36 -7.30
C ALA A 96 1.50 1.12 -7.21
N LEU A 97 1.34 1.71 -6.03
CA LEU A 97 1.60 3.12 -5.77
C LEU A 97 2.79 3.37 -4.84
N ASP A 98 3.53 2.33 -4.45
CA ASP A 98 4.80 2.50 -3.73
C ASP A 98 5.76 3.42 -4.51
N MET A 99 6.73 3.99 -3.81
CA MET A 99 7.84 4.77 -4.39
C MET A 99 8.76 3.90 -5.28
N ARG A 100 8.64 2.57 -5.20
CA ARG A 100 9.40 1.60 -5.99
C ARG A 100 8.64 1.21 -7.26
N ARG A 101 9.33 0.55 -8.19
CA ARG A 101 8.69 0.02 -9.41
C ARG A 101 7.93 -1.25 -9.06
N SER A 102 6.74 -1.43 -9.63
CA SER A 102 6.04 -2.72 -9.61
C SER A 102 6.79 -3.76 -10.44
N PHE A 103 6.79 -5.02 -10.00
CA PHE A 103 7.39 -6.14 -10.73
C PHE A 103 6.35 -7.20 -11.06
N HIS A 104 6.57 -7.98 -12.13
CA HIS A 104 5.76 -9.16 -12.39
C HIS A 104 6.03 -10.21 -11.30
N GLY A 105 4.99 -10.62 -10.59
CA GLY A 105 5.10 -11.62 -9.53
C GLY A 105 5.10 -13.07 -10.05
N PRO A 106 5.23 -14.05 -9.16
CA PRO A 106 5.36 -15.46 -9.51
C PRO A 106 4.03 -16.17 -9.83
N VAL A 107 2.89 -15.51 -9.63
CA VAL A 107 1.56 -16.12 -9.78
C VAL A 107 0.69 -15.30 -10.76
N PRO A 108 -0.28 -15.94 -11.42
CA PRO A 108 -1.30 -15.21 -12.18
C PRO A 108 -2.02 -14.17 -11.30
N PRO A 109 -2.26 -12.95 -11.80
CA PRO A 109 -3.02 -11.92 -11.09
C PRO A 109 -4.35 -12.37 -10.48
N SER A 110 -5.12 -13.16 -11.23
CA SER A 110 -6.42 -13.70 -10.81
C SER A 110 -6.34 -14.56 -9.55
N ASP A 111 -5.19 -15.21 -9.32
CA ASP A 111 -5.04 -16.11 -8.18
C ASP A 111 -4.99 -15.34 -6.86
N ASN A 112 -4.85 -14.01 -6.86
CA ASN A 112 -4.89 -13.20 -5.64
C ASN A 112 -6.31 -12.91 -5.14
N PHE A 113 -7.36 -13.00 -5.98
CA PHE A 113 -8.73 -12.67 -5.56
C PHE A 113 -9.21 -13.49 -4.36
N PHE A 114 -8.72 -14.72 -4.21
CA PHE A 114 -9.18 -15.68 -3.20
C PHE A 114 -8.21 -15.84 -2.03
N ARG A 115 -7.14 -15.05 -1.97
CA ARG A 115 -6.07 -15.23 -0.98
C ARG A 115 -6.33 -14.43 0.28
N GLY A 116 -6.04 -15.06 1.42
CA GLY A 116 -5.95 -14.36 2.70
C GLY A 116 -4.74 -13.42 2.75
N THR A 117 -4.71 -12.53 3.74
CA THR A 117 -3.65 -11.52 3.92
C THR A 117 -2.23 -12.08 3.88
N GLU A 118 -2.00 -13.26 4.46
CA GLU A 118 -0.67 -13.91 4.49
C GLU A 118 -0.28 -14.59 3.17
N GLU A 119 -1.22 -14.75 2.25
CA GLU A 119 -1.04 -15.55 1.03
C GLU A 119 -0.93 -14.68 -0.24
N VAL A 120 -1.36 -13.42 -0.18
CA VAL A 120 -1.34 -12.49 -1.32
C VAL A 120 0.08 -12.43 -1.89
N SER A 121 0.19 -12.60 -3.20
CA SER A 121 1.43 -12.32 -3.92
C SER A 121 1.49 -10.83 -4.24
N TYR A 122 2.23 -10.09 -3.41
CA TYR A 122 2.30 -8.62 -3.44
C TYR A 122 2.70 -8.10 -4.82
N ALA A 123 3.79 -8.62 -5.39
CA ALA A 123 4.22 -8.25 -6.75
C ALA A 123 3.14 -8.49 -7.81
N SER A 124 2.43 -9.63 -7.75
CA SER A 124 1.37 -9.95 -8.71
C SER A 124 0.14 -9.06 -8.52
N ALA A 125 -0.22 -8.75 -7.26
CA ALA A 125 -1.33 -7.87 -6.91
C ALA A 125 -1.04 -6.43 -7.35
N GLY A 126 0.15 -5.91 -7.05
CA GLY A 126 0.59 -4.58 -7.46
C GLY A 126 0.62 -4.41 -8.97
N HIS A 127 1.14 -5.41 -9.70
CA HIS A 127 1.13 -5.38 -11.16
C HIS A 127 -0.30 -5.36 -11.72
N PHE A 128 -1.21 -6.13 -11.12
CA PHE A 128 -2.61 -6.14 -11.54
C PHE A 128 -3.32 -4.82 -11.28
N VAL A 129 -3.21 -4.26 -10.07
CA VAL A 129 -3.82 -2.97 -9.73
C VAL A 129 -3.28 -1.87 -10.64
N ARG A 130 -1.98 -1.91 -10.98
CA ARG A 130 -1.39 -0.99 -11.95
C ARG A 130 -2.02 -1.13 -13.34
N TRP A 131 -2.22 -2.36 -13.81
CA TRP A 131 -2.90 -2.62 -15.07
C TRP A 131 -4.35 -2.13 -15.06
N VAL A 132 -5.11 -2.36 -13.97
CA VAL A 132 -6.48 -1.86 -13.81
C VAL A 132 -6.48 -0.34 -13.86
N TRP A 133 -5.57 0.31 -13.13
CA TRP A 133 -5.42 1.76 -13.12
C TRP A 133 -5.15 2.31 -14.52
N ASP A 134 -4.20 1.72 -15.25
CA ASP A 134 -3.83 2.17 -16.60
C ASP A 134 -4.98 1.95 -17.60
N ARG A 135 -5.81 0.92 -17.40
CA ARG A 135 -6.87 0.54 -18.35
C ARG A 135 -8.23 1.19 -18.08
N HIS A 136 -8.57 1.39 -16.80
CA HIS A 136 -9.88 1.86 -16.32
C HIS A 136 -9.82 3.20 -15.55
N GLY A 137 -8.61 3.68 -15.23
CA GLY A 137 -8.39 4.96 -14.55
C GLY A 137 -8.40 4.85 -13.02
N SER A 138 -7.97 5.92 -12.35
CA SER A 138 -7.88 5.97 -10.88
C SER A 138 -9.22 5.80 -10.18
N GLN A 139 -10.30 6.33 -10.76
CA GLN A 139 -11.62 6.26 -10.15
C GLN A 139 -12.09 4.80 -10.02
N ALA A 140 -11.89 3.98 -11.05
CA ALA A 140 -12.25 2.57 -11.01
C ALA A 140 -11.51 1.82 -9.89
N VAL A 141 -10.22 2.09 -9.70
CA VAL A 141 -9.45 1.51 -8.59
C VAL A 141 -9.98 1.97 -7.23
N ARG A 142 -10.37 3.24 -7.09
CA ARG A 142 -11.01 3.72 -5.86
C ARG A 142 -12.33 3.01 -5.58
N ASP A 143 -13.15 2.84 -6.60
CA ASP A 143 -14.46 2.17 -6.46
C ASP A 143 -14.24 0.74 -5.95
N LEU A 144 -13.26 0.02 -6.51
CA LEU A 144 -12.85 -1.33 -6.05
C LEU A 144 -12.34 -1.37 -4.61
N LEU A 145 -11.58 -0.35 -4.18
CA LEU A 145 -11.10 -0.25 -2.78
C LEU A 145 -12.23 -0.07 -1.77
N THR A 146 -13.39 0.43 -2.22
CA THR A 146 -14.56 0.71 -1.39
C THR A 146 -15.70 -0.29 -1.58
N ALA A 147 -15.55 -1.21 -2.53
CA ALA A 147 -16.56 -2.18 -2.90
C ALA A 147 -16.77 -3.18 -1.75
N PRO A 148 -18.01 -3.35 -1.24
CA PRO A 148 -18.31 -4.34 -0.21
C PRO A 148 -18.42 -5.77 -0.77
N GLU A 149 -18.43 -5.94 -2.10
CA GLU A 149 -18.53 -7.22 -2.77
C GLU A 149 -17.24 -8.04 -2.69
N ASP A 150 -17.35 -9.32 -3.07
CA ASP A 150 -16.19 -10.16 -3.36
C ASP A 150 -15.28 -9.47 -4.40
N PRO A 151 -13.95 -9.51 -4.23
CA PRO A 151 -13.04 -8.73 -5.06
C PRO A 151 -13.07 -9.12 -6.55
N GLU A 152 -13.41 -10.37 -6.90
CA GLU A 152 -13.60 -10.78 -8.29
C GLU A 152 -14.88 -10.16 -8.86
N LEU A 153 -16.00 -10.26 -8.12
CA LEU A 153 -17.28 -9.68 -8.55
C LEU A 153 -17.22 -8.16 -8.68
N ALA A 154 -16.52 -7.49 -7.77
CA ALA A 154 -16.29 -6.05 -7.83
C ALA A 154 -15.54 -5.68 -9.11
N PHE A 155 -14.50 -6.45 -9.48
CA PHE A 155 -13.75 -6.25 -10.72
C PHE A 155 -14.60 -6.48 -11.97
N GLU A 156 -15.35 -7.59 -12.02
CA GLU A 156 -16.23 -7.89 -13.15
C GLU A 156 -17.26 -6.80 -13.41
N SER A 157 -17.67 -6.05 -12.38
CA SER A 157 -18.65 -4.96 -12.53
C SER A 157 -18.13 -3.72 -13.27
N ILE A 158 -16.80 -3.56 -13.38
CA ILE A 158 -16.14 -2.40 -14.01
C ILE A 158 -15.49 -2.72 -15.37
N THR A 159 -15.56 -3.98 -15.81
CA THR A 159 -14.98 -4.48 -17.08
C THR A 159 -16.06 -4.83 -18.10
#